data_AF-A0A2E2AW24-F1
#
_entry.id   AF-A0A2E2AW24-F1
#
_cell.length_a   1.000
_cell.length_b   1.000
_cell.length_c   1.000
_cell.angle_alpha   90.00
_cell.angle_beta   90.00
_cell.angle_gamma   90.00
#
_symmetry.space_group_name_H-M   'P 1'
#
loop_
_entity.id
_entity.type
_entity.pdbx_description
1 polymer ?
#
loop_
_entity_poly.entity_id
_entity_poly.type
_entity_poly.pdbx_seq_one_letter_code
_entity_poly.pdbx_strand_id
1 'polypeptide(L)'
;MNRPITMKTPVQPRNQPLRFQWRKTMSKSKFTAMSLCALLCVLTAGIGLQLPTATAQERNAGPGGDRGGNREDMRARWQQRMEDRMKEALKVTDEEWSVLQPRIKKVTDLQRESRAGMMRGWGRRGQERDNESERQLNPLQQAAKDLQTVLEKEGATSDQIKAKLDAYRAAKTASEAELNKARTGLRELLTINQEAQLVMMGILE
;
A
#
# COMPACT_ATOMS: atom_id res chain seq x y z
N MET A 1 -73.55 26.65 18.79
CA MET A 1 -73.22 25.44 17.99
C MET A 1 -72.76 25.91 16.61
N ASN A 2 -71.68 25.50 15.95
CA ASN A 2 -70.69 24.43 16.09
C ASN A 2 -69.46 24.87 15.24
N ARG A 3 -68.22 24.58 15.67
CA ARG A 3 -67.05 24.56 14.75
C ARG A 3 -67.13 23.28 13.88
N PRO A 4 -66.45 23.24 12.72
CA PRO A 4 -65.14 22.58 12.74
C PRO A 4 -64.06 23.20 11.83
N ILE A 5 -62.84 22.95 12.28
CA ILE A 5 -61.54 23.24 11.68
C ILE A 5 -61.21 22.13 10.68
N THR A 6 -60.77 22.44 9.47
CA THR A 6 -59.98 21.51 8.65
C THR A 6 -58.78 22.23 8.03
N MET A 7 -57.61 22.01 8.63
CA MET A 7 -56.32 22.33 8.02
C MET A 7 -56.08 21.36 6.85
N LYS A 8 -55.80 21.90 5.67
CA LYS A 8 -55.23 21.16 4.54
C LYS A 8 -53.79 21.62 4.38
N THR A 9 -52.85 20.77 4.79
CA THR A 9 -51.41 20.90 4.58
C THR A 9 -51.09 20.82 3.09
N PRO A 10 -50.26 21.73 2.53
CA PRO A 10 -49.74 21.55 1.17
C PRO A 10 -48.56 20.56 1.16
N VAL A 11 -48.70 19.51 0.34
CA VAL A 11 -47.67 18.53 0.02
C VAL A 11 -46.63 19.18 -0.88
N GLN A 12 -45.41 19.34 -0.38
CA GLN A 12 -44.24 19.76 -1.15
C GLN A 12 -43.68 18.58 -1.96
N PRO A 13 -43.48 18.69 -3.29
CA PRO A 13 -42.80 17.65 -4.05
C PRO A 13 -41.29 17.67 -3.79
N ARG A 14 -40.80 16.65 -3.07
CA ARG A 14 -39.40 16.30 -2.91
C ARG A 14 -38.94 15.57 -4.17
N ASN A 15 -38.26 16.26 -5.09
CA ASN A 15 -37.18 15.73 -5.94
C ASN A 15 -36.81 16.73 -7.06
N GLN A 16 -35.74 17.48 -6.85
CA GLN A 16 -34.94 18.02 -7.96
C GLN A 16 -33.50 17.51 -7.81
N PRO A 17 -32.94 16.79 -8.80
CA PRO A 17 -31.52 16.46 -8.77
C PRO A 17 -30.69 17.70 -9.13
N LEU A 18 -29.83 18.12 -8.20
CA LEU A 18 -28.85 19.19 -8.39
C LEU A 18 -27.88 18.78 -9.51
N ARG A 19 -28.08 19.34 -10.70
CA ARG A 19 -27.11 19.28 -11.80
C ARG A 19 -25.89 20.13 -11.44
N PHE A 20 -24.90 19.51 -10.79
CA PHE A 20 -23.59 20.11 -10.60
C PHE A 20 -22.81 20.10 -11.92
N GLN A 21 -22.80 21.25 -12.60
CA GLN A 21 -21.94 21.49 -13.74
C GLN A 21 -20.50 21.74 -13.25
N TRP A 22 -19.60 20.77 -13.44
CA TRP A 22 -18.17 20.98 -13.27
C TRP A 22 -17.61 21.67 -14.51
N ARG A 23 -17.39 22.99 -14.44
CA ARG A 23 -16.52 23.69 -15.40
C ARG A 23 -15.06 23.35 -15.10
N LYS A 24 -14.41 22.73 -16.09
CA LYS A 24 -12.95 22.56 -16.22
C LYS A 24 -12.22 23.89 -16.02
N THR A 25 -11.22 23.92 -15.16
CA THR A 25 -9.95 24.63 -15.39
C THR A 25 -8.81 23.87 -14.71
N MET A 26 -8.13 22.99 -15.46
CA MET A 26 -6.80 22.52 -15.09
C MET A 26 -5.79 23.63 -15.40
N SER A 27 -5.04 24.07 -14.39
CA SER A 27 -3.81 24.83 -14.57
C SER A 27 -2.65 23.85 -14.80
N LYS A 28 -2.01 23.98 -15.95
CA LYS A 28 -0.81 23.24 -16.35
C LYS A 28 0.39 23.83 -15.61
N SER A 29 1.15 23.03 -14.88
CA SER A 29 2.50 23.44 -14.49
C SER A 29 3.45 22.27 -14.22
N LYS A 30 4.37 22.10 -15.19
CA LYS A 30 5.80 21.78 -15.08
C LYS A 30 6.20 20.35 -14.70
N PHE A 31 6.22 19.50 -15.73
CA PHE A 31 7.13 18.36 -15.84
C PHE A 31 8.53 18.85 -16.21
N THR A 32 9.50 18.73 -15.29
CA THR A 32 10.96 18.71 -15.55
C THR A 32 11.58 17.94 -14.38
N ALA A 33 11.89 16.65 -14.55
CA ALA A 33 13.20 16.15 -14.97
C ALA A 33 14.28 16.24 -13.87
N MET A 34 14.57 15.11 -13.22
CA MET A 34 15.94 14.67 -12.91
C MET A 34 15.89 13.31 -12.20
N SER A 35 16.18 12.26 -12.96
CA SER A 35 16.54 10.93 -12.49
C SER A 35 17.83 10.59 -13.21
N LEU A 36 18.92 10.39 -12.46
CA LEU A 36 20.02 9.54 -12.91
C LEU A 36 20.91 9.13 -11.72
N CYS A 37 20.93 7.81 -11.50
CA CYS A 37 21.86 7.09 -10.65
C CYS A 37 23.32 7.34 -11.06
N ALA A 38 24.24 7.28 -10.10
CA ALA A 38 25.34 6.30 -10.10
C ALA A 38 26.31 6.58 -8.93
N LEU A 39 26.10 5.87 -7.83
CA LEU A 39 27.14 5.53 -6.87
C LEU A 39 27.85 4.28 -7.39
N LEU A 40 29.18 4.30 -7.55
CA LEU A 40 29.99 3.11 -7.76
C LEU A 40 31.35 3.20 -7.01
N CYS A 41 31.60 2.10 -6.28
CA CYS A 41 32.89 1.47 -5.99
C CYS A 41 33.79 1.95 -4.83
N VAL A 42 33.50 1.34 -3.67
CA VAL A 42 34.38 0.65 -2.70
C VAL A 42 35.80 0.28 -3.19
N LEU A 43 36.81 0.37 -2.28
CA LEU A 43 38.01 -0.51 -2.13
C LEU A 43 38.71 -0.18 -0.76
N THR A 44 38.45 -0.91 0.35
CA THR A 44 39.23 -2.00 1.02
C THR A 44 40.59 -1.66 1.66
N ALA A 45 40.74 -2.00 2.97
CA ALA A 45 41.72 -2.99 3.54
C ALA A 45 42.40 -2.59 4.89
N GLY A 46 42.56 -3.58 5.81
CA GLY A 46 43.51 -3.57 6.94
C GLY A 46 42.91 -3.99 8.31
N ILE A 47 42.74 -5.28 8.62
CA ILE A 47 43.61 -6.20 9.41
C ILE A 47 43.95 -5.73 10.85
N GLY A 48 43.56 -6.53 11.86
CA GLY A 48 44.20 -6.45 13.19
C GLY A 48 43.54 -7.25 14.34
N LEU A 49 44.18 -8.38 14.68
CA LEU A 49 44.30 -9.05 16.00
C LEU A 49 43.08 -9.70 16.71
N GLN A 50 43.23 -11.02 16.90
CA GLN A 50 42.47 -11.85 17.84
C GLN A 50 43.17 -11.95 19.22
N LEU A 51 42.38 -11.89 20.28
CA LEU A 51 42.68 -12.44 21.62
C LEU A 51 41.54 -13.40 21.99
N PRO A 52 41.81 -14.65 22.42
CA PRO A 52 40.77 -15.55 22.90
C PRO A 52 40.51 -15.27 24.38
N THR A 53 39.39 -14.63 24.71
CA THR A 53 38.84 -14.65 26.07
C THR A 53 37.89 -15.83 26.22
N ALA A 54 38.22 -16.68 27.19
CA ALA A 54 37.46 -17.85 27.56
C ALA A 54 36.02 -17.47 27.97
N THR A 55 35.04 -18.22 27.46
CA THR A 55 33.75 -18.38 28.13
C THR A 55 33.42 -19.87 28.20
N ALA A 56 33.71 -20.46 29.34
CA ALA A 56 32.99 -21.63 29.82
C ALA A 56 31.62 -21.13 30.28
N GLN A 57 30.56 -21.42 29.51
CA GLN A 57 29.22 -21.46 30.06
C GLN A 57 28.37 -22.46 29.28
N GLU A 58 28.51 -23.71 29.71
CA GLU A 58 27.51 -24.74 29.57
C GLU A 58 26.18 -24.22 30.16
N ARG A 59 25.30 -23.75 29.27
CA ARG A 59 23.89 -23.53 29.56
C ARG A 59 23.10 -24.02 28.36
N ASN A 60 22.69 -25.28 28.46
CA ASN A 60 21.39 -25.81 28.01
C ASN A 60 20.74 -24.97 26.89
N ALA A 61 21.23 -25.13 25.65
CA ALA A 61 20.59 -24.58 24.48
C ALA A 61 19.45 -25.53 24.07
N GLY A 62 18.22 -25.18 24.42
CA GLY A 62 17.03 -25.83 23.87
C GLY A 62 17.03 -25.77 22.33
N PRO A 63 16.23 -26.60 21.64
CA PRO A 63 16.14 -26.63 20.19
C PRO A 63 15.54 -25.32 19.64
N GLY A 64 16.41 -24.34 19.49
CA GLY A 64 16.17 -23.02 18.92
C GLY A 64 17.36 -22.56 18.10
N GLY A 65 17.99 -23.50 17.39
CA GLY A 65 19.06 -23.22 16.45
C GLY A 65 18.53 -22.44 15.23
N ASP A 66 19.26 -21.39 14.87
CA ASP A 66 19.19 -20.73 13.57
C ASP A 66 17.85 -20.09 13.15
N ARG A 67 17.57 -18.90 13.67
CA ARG A 67 16.84 -17.87 12.89
C ARG A 67 17.77 -16.74 12.44
N GLY A 68 19.02 -17.09 12.15
CA GLY A 68 20.09 -16.19 11.74
C GLY A 68 20.43 -16.24 10.25
N GLY A 69 19.56 -16.77 9.39
CA GLY A 69 19.72 -16.54 7.95
C GLY A 69 19.64 -15.04 7.67
N ASN A 70 20.59 -14.50 6.88
CA ASN A 70 20.58 -13.10 6.44
C ASN A 70 19.15 -12.73 6.00
N ARG A 71 18.54 -11.72 6.63
CA ARG A 71 17.13 -11.37 6.42
C ARG A 71 16.83 -11.09 4.95
N GLU A 72 17.84 -10.62 4.22
CA GLU A 72 17.83 -10.41 2.79
C GLU A 72 17.79 -11.73 2.02
N ASP A 73 18.68 -12.68 2.32
CA ASP A 73 18.69 -14.02 1.73
C ASP A 73 17.36 -14.75 1.97
N MET A 74 16.79 -14.62 3.17
CA MET A 74 15.48 -15.21 3.49
C MET A 74 14.36 -14.60 2.65
N ARG A 75 14.40 -13.28 2.40
CA ARG A 75 13.45 -12.59 1.51
C ARG A 75 13.63 -13.01 0.07
N ALA A 76 14.86 -13.07 -0.42
CA ALA A 76 15.17 -13.49 -1.78
C ALA A 76 14.70 -14.93 -2.02
N ARG A 77 14.99 -15.86 -1.11
CA ARG A 77 14.51 -17.25 -1.18
C ARG A 77 13.00 -17.36 -1.10
N TRP A 78 12.35 -16.51 -0.30
CA TRP A 78 10.88 -16.49 -0.24
C TRP A 78 10.29 -15.96 -1.55
N GLN A 79 10.86 -14.90 -2.13
CA GLN A 79 10.44 -14.34 -3.42
C GLN A 79 10.61 -15.36 -4.53
N GLN A 80 11.78 -16.00 -4.65
CA GLN A 80 12.03 -17.06 -5.63
C GLN A 80 10.99 -18.18 -5.54
N ARG A 81 10.74 -18.71 -4.35
CA ARG A 81 9.72 -19.77 -4.17
C ARG A 81 8.30 -19.32 -4.53
N MET A 82 7.97 -18.05 -4.30
CA MET A 82 6.68 -17.50 -4.72
C MET A 82 6.60 -17.37 -6.24
N GLU A 83 7.66 -16.92 -6.89
CA GLU A 83 7.75 -16.81 -8.35
C GLU A 83 7.66 -18.20 -9.02
N ASP A 84 8.42 -19.18 -8.53
CA ASP A 84 8.41 -20.55 -9.08
C ASP A 84 7.01 -21.18 -8.98
N ARG A 85 6.37 -21.08 -7.81
CA ARG A 85 4.99 -21.56 -7.62
C ARG A 85 4.00 -20.86 -8.53
N MET A 86 4.21 -19.57 -8.80
CA MET A 86 3.33 -18.80 -9.66
C MET A 86 3.52 -19.19 -11.13
N LYS A 87 4.76 -19.33 -11.59
CA LYS A 87 5.06 -19.82 -12.94
C LYS A 87 4.44 -21.20 -13.18
N GLU A 88 4.61 -22.12 -12.24
CA GLU A 88 4.06 -23.48 -12.32
C GLU A 88 2.52 -23.47 -12.36
N ALA A 89 1.88 -22.69 -11.48
CA ALA A 89 0.42 -22.58 -11.43
C ALA A 89 -0.17 -21.94 -12.70
N LEU A 90 0.51 -20.93 -13.26
CA LEU A 90 0.07 -20.25 -14.47
C LEU A 90 0.45 -20.99 -15.76
N LYS A 91 1.33 -22.00 -15.67
CA LYS A 91 1.87 -22.77 -16.80
C LYS A 91 2.39 -21.87 -17.94
N VAL A 92 3.10 -20.81 -17.55
CA VAL A 92 3.63 -19.78 -18.47
C VAL A 92 5.06 -20.11 -18.89
N THR A 93 5.42 -19.75 -20.12
CA THR A 93 6.82 -19.82 -20.55
C THR A 93 7.66 -18.70 -19.94
N ASP A 94 8.98 -18.76 -20.06
CA ASP A 94 9.86 -17.69 -19.56
C ASP A 94 9.67 -16.38 -20.33
N GLU A 95 9.34 -16.44 -21.62
CA GLU A 95 9.02 -15.28 -22.44
C GLU A 95 7.72 -14.63 -21.98
N GLU A 96 6.65 -15.40 -21.77
CA GLU A 96 5.38 -14.90 -21.24
C GLU A 96 5.54 -14.33 -19.84
N TRP A 97 6.33 -15.01 -18.99
CA TRP A 97 6.61 -14.55 -17.65
C TRP A 97 7.31 -13.19 -17.63
N SER A 98 8.25 -12.93 -18.56
CA SER A 98 8.93 -11.64 -18.65
C SER A 98 7.97 -10.46 -18.87
N VAL A 99 6.81 -10.71 -19.50
CA VAL A 99 5.76 -9.73 -19.75
C VAL A 99 4.79 -9.63 -18.56
N LEU A 100 4.41 -10.77 -17.98
CA LEU A 100 3.41 -10.84 -16.91
C LEU A 100 3.95 -10.45 -15.53
N GLN A 101 5.19 -10.85 -15.20
CA GLN A 101 5.83 -10.57 -13.91
C GLN A 101 5.76 -9.09 -13.50
N PRO A 102 6.16 -8.10 -14.33
CA PRO A 102 6.08 -6.70 -13.92
C PRO A 102 4.64 -6.22 -13.71
N ARG A 103 3.65 -6.79 -14.40
CA ARG A 103 2.23 -6.46 -14.22
C ARG A 103 1.68 -7.04 -12.92
N ILE A 104 1.99 -8.31 -12.64
CA ILE A 104 1.61 -8.98 -11.38
C ILE A 104 2.27 -8.29 -10.19
N LYS A 105 3.56 -7.94 -10.30
CA LYS A 105 4.29 -7.19 -9.28
C LYS A 105 3.61 -5.85 -9.00
N LYS A 106 3.26 -5.10 -10.05
CA LYS A 106 2.55 -3.83 -9.92
C LYS A 106 1.20 -3.97 -9.20
N VAL A 107 0.39 -4.97 -9.54
CA VAL A 107 -0.88 -5.23 -8.86
C VAL A 107 -0.65 -5.57 -7.39
N THR A 108 0.27 -6.49 -7.10
CA THR A 108 0.60 -6.91 -5.73
C THR A 108 1.13 -5.75 -4.89
N ASP A 109 1.96 -4.89 -5.48
CA ASP A 109 2.50 -3.70 -4.83
C ASP A 109 1.38 -2.70 -4.52
N LEU A 110 0.49 -2.39 -5.47
CA LEU A 110 -0.66 -1.52 -5.28
C LEU A 110 -1.66 -2.08 -4.23
N GLN A 111 -1.87 -3.40 -4.21
CA GLN A 111 -2.67 -4.06 -3.16
C GLN A 111 -2.03 -3.91 -1.78
N ARG A 112 -0.72 -4.16 -1.68
CA ARG A 112 0.03 -4.01 -0.43
C ARG A 112 -0.03 -2.57 0.06
N GLU A 113 0.15 -1.62 -0.84
CA GLU A 113 0.06 -0.19 -0.57
C GLU A 113 -1.31 0.23 -0.04
N SER A 114 -2.37 -0.29 -0.65
CA SER A 114 -3.76 -0.06 -0.22
C SER A 114 -4.04 -0.65 1.17
N ARG A 115 -3.51 -1.86 1.46
CA ARG A 115 -3.67 -2.55 2.75
C ARG A 115 -2.77 -1.98 3.85
N ALA A 116 -1.57 -1.52 3.50
CA ALA A 116 -0.59 -1.00 4.46
C ALA A 116 -1.08 0.28 5.17
N GLY A 117 -1.91 1.09 4.52
CA GLY A 117 -2.57 2.24 5.14
C GLY A 117 -3.51 1.86 6.29
N MET A 118 -4.07 0.64 6.29
CA MET A 118 -4.95 0.15 7.35
C MET A 118 -4.19 -0.58 8.47
N MET A 119 -3.17 -1.36 8.11
CA MET A 119 -2.52 -2.28 9.06
C MET A 119 -1.45 -1.62 9.94
N ARG A 120 -0.83 -0.52 9.49
CA ARG A 120 0.16 0.22 10.29
C ARG A 120 -0.44 1.08 11.42
N GLY A 121 -1.71 1.50 11.29
CA GLY A 121 -2.34 2.39 12.27
C GLY A 121 -2.73 1.72 13.59
N TRP A 122 -2.83 0.39 13.63
CA TRP A 122 -3.45 -0.33 14.75
C TRP A 122 -2.53 -1.30 15.50
N GLY A 123 -1.40 -1.71 14.90
CA GLY A 123 -0.56 -2.80 15.45
C GLY A 123 0.83 -2.39 15.97
N ARG A 124 1.18 -1.10 15.96
CA ARG A 124 2.58 -0.69 16.24
C ARG A 124 2.74 0.55 17.12
N ARG A 125 1.78 0.84 18.00
CA ARG A 125 1.81 2.05 18.85
C ARG A 125 2.91 2.06 19.93
N GLY A 126 3.82 1.09 19.97
CA GLY A 126 4.82 0.94 21.04
C GLY A 126 6.27 0.71 20.61
N GLN A 127 6.60 0.66 19.32
CA GLN A 127 7.97 0.35 18.88
C GLN A 127 8.28 1.04 17.55
N GLU A 128 9.35 1.85 17.54
CA GLU A 128 9.80 2.74 16.45
C GLU A 128 9.07 4.08 16.31
N ARG A 129 9.41 5.00 17.22
CA ARG A 129 9.45 6.44 16.91
C ARG A 129 10.79 6.90 16.30
N ASP A 130 11.83 6.06 16.30
CA ASP A 130 13.20 6.50 16.02
C ASP A 130 13.81 5.95 14.70
N ASN A 131 12.98 5.50 13.75
CA ASN A 131 13.45 5.12 12.41
C ASN A 131 12.46 5.56 11.32
N GLU A 132 12.10 6.85 11.36
CA GLU A 132 11.22 7.52 10.39
C GLU A 132 12.00 8.14 9.21
N SER A 133 13.30 7.90 9.14
CA SER A 133 14.14 8.36 8.03
C SER A 133 14.09 7.35 6.89
N GLU A 134 13.55 7.78 5.75
CA GLU A 134 13.73 7.21 4.39
C GLU A 134 12.79 6.12 3.85
N ARG A 135 11.66 5.77 4.49
CA ARG A 135 10.58 5.10 3.75
C ARG A 135 9.59 6.14 3.23
N GLN A 136 9.76 6.53 1.97
CA GLN A 136 8.84 7.42 1.26
C GLN A 136 7.41 6.86 1.37
N LEU A 137 6.55 7.55 2.12
CA LEU A 137 5.15 7.17 2.29
C LEU A 137 4.43 7.39 0.96
N ASN A 138 3.60 6.43 0.56
CA ASN A 138 2.72 6.67 -0.58
C ASN A 138 1.59 7.67 -0.19
N PRO A 139 0.87 8.26 -1.16
CA PRO A 139 -0.13 9.29 -0.88
C PRO A 139 -1.22 8.85 0.11
N LEU A 140 -1.69 7.60 0.01
CA LEU A 140 -2.70 7.05 0.92
C LEU A 140 -2.16 6.92 2.35
N GLN A 141 -0.92 6.44 2.51
CA GLN A 141 -0.26 6.32 3.82
C GLN A 141 -0.03 7.69 4.45
N GLN A 142 0.40 8.67 3.66
CA GLN A 142 0.57 10.04 4.15
C GLN A 142 -0.78 10.62 4.59
N ALA A 143 -1.83 10.49 3.78
CA ALA A 143 -3.16 10.99 4.14
C ALA A 143 -3.73 10.30 5.38
N ALA A 144 -3.45 9.00 5.57
CA ALA A 144 -3.81 8.26 6.78
C ALA A 144 -3.07 8.78 8.01
N LYS A 145 -1.75 9.01 7.90
CA LYS A 145 -0.93 9.60 8.97
C LYS A 145 -1.43 10.99 9.34
N ASP A 146 -1.67 11.85 8.36
CA ASP A 146 -2.18 13.20 8.57
C ASP A 146 -3.53 13.22 9.28
N LEU A 147 -4.44 12.32 8.88
CA LEU A 147 -5.74 12.16 9.54
C LEU A 147 -5.57 11.66 10.99
N GLN A 148 -4.69 10.70 11.22
CA GLN A 148 -4.39 10.24 12.58
C GLN A 148 -3.82 11.39 13.43
N THR A 149 -2.85 12.15 12.92
CA THR A 149 -2.23 13.26 13.64
C THR A 149 -3.24 14.35 14.00
N VAL A 150 -4.17 14.70 13.11
CA VAL A 150 -5.19 15.71 13.47
C VAL A 150 -6.19 15.19 14.50
N LEU A 151 -6.49 13.88 14.51
CA LEU A 151 -7.36 13.27 15.51
C LEU A 151 -6.68 13.13 16.88
N GLU A 152 -5.36 13.00 16.92
CA GLU A 152 -4.57 12.96 18.16
C GLU A 152 -4.28 14.35 18.74
N LYS A 153 -4.46 15.41 17.94
CA LYS A 153 -4.23 16.79 18.38
C LYS A 153 -5.37 17.29 19.25
N GLU A 154 -5.05 17.68 20.48
CA GLU A 154 -5.98 18.38 21.36
C GLU A 154 -6.45 19.71 20.74
N GLY A 155 -7.75 19.98 20.80
CA GLY A 155 -8.33 21.20 20.24
C GLY A 155 -8.37 21.26 18.71
N ALA A 156 -8.19 20.14 18.00
CA ALA A 156 -8.42 20.10 16.56
C ALA A 156 -9.85 20.56 16.21
N THR A 157 -9.98 21.49 15.27
CA THR A 157 -11.29 22.00 14.86
C THR A 157 -11.99 21.02 13.93
N SER A 158 -13.33 21.11 13.86
CA SER A 158 -14.12 20.30 12.92
C SER A 158 -13.65 20.47 11.47
N ASP A 159 -13.29 21.70 11.08
CA ASP A 159 -12.80 22.00 9.73
C ASP A 159 -11.45 21.33 9.43
N GLN A 160 -10.54 21.28 10.42
CA GLN A 160 -9.24 20.59 10.28
C GLN A 160 -9.42 19.08 10.10
N ILE A 161 -10.29 18.47 10.90
CA ILE A 161 -10.62 17.04 10.79
C ILE A 161 -11.27 16.74 9.44
N LYS A 162 -12.24 17.57 9.03
CA LYS A 162 -12.94 17.41 7.74
C LYS A 162 -11.97 17.49 6.56
N ALA A 163 -11.06 18.47 6.55
CA ALA A 163 -10.08 18.61 5.48
C ALA A 163 -9.17 17.38 5.34
N LYS A 164 -8.68 16.82 6.46
CA LYS A 164 -7.84 15.61 6.43
C LYS A 164 -8.63 14.35 6.08
N LEU A 165 -9.88 14.27 6.49
CA LEU A 165 -10.77 13.16 6.13
C LEU A 165 -11.07 13.15 4.63
N ASP A 166 -11.33 14.31 4.04
CA ASP A 166 -11.57 14.43 2.60
C ASP A 166 -10.31 14.09 1.80
N ALA A 167 -9.13 14.51 2.27
CA ALA A 167 -7.85 14.12 1.68
C ALA A 167 -7.62 12.59 1.73
N TYR A 168 -7.90 11.94 2.86
CA TYR A 168 -7.79 10.49 3.01
C TYR A 168 -8.74 9.74 2.06
N ARG A 169 -10.00 10.19 1.96
CA ARG A 169 -10.99 9.60 1.04
C ARG A 169 -10.55 9.74 -0.42
N ALA A 170 -10.08 10.92 -0.82
CA ALA A 170 -9.58 11.16 -2.17
C ALA A 170 -8.37 10.27 -2.50
N ALA A 171 -7.42 10.15 -1.57
CA ALA A 171 -6.27 9.28 -1.74
C ALA A 171 -6.66 7.79 -1.86
N LYS A 172 -7.65 7.35 -1.06
CA LYS A 172 -8.19 5.98 -1.14
C LYS A 172 -8.81 5.69 -2.50
N THR A 173 -9.68 6.59 -2.96
CA THR A 173 -10.32 6.46 -4.29
C THR A 173 -9.28 6.45 -5.42
N ALA A 174 -8.23 7.27 -5.32
CA ALA A 174 -7.15 7.27 -6.30
C ALA A 174 -6.38 5.94 -6.31
N SER A 175 -5.99 5.42 -5.16
CA SER A 175 -5.30 4.12 -5.05
C SER A 175 -6.15 2.95 -5.58
N GLU A 176 -7.45 2.95 -5.30
CA GLU A 176 -8.39 1.96 -5.83
C GLU A 176 -8.50 2.03 -7.36
N ALA A 177 -8.57 3.24 -7.92
CA ALA A 177 -8.62 3.45 -9.37
C ALA A 177 -7.34 2.95 -10.06
N GLU A 178 -6.17 3.24 -9.47
CA GLU A 178 -4.88 2.75 -10.00
C GLU A 178 -4.76 1.23 -9.93
N LEU A 179 -5.19 0.62 -8.81
CA LEU A 179 -5.23 -0.83 -8.67
C LEU A 179 -6.15 -1.47 -9.72
N ASN A 180 -7.35 -0.95 -9.91
CA ASN A 180 -8.31 -1.46 -10.90
C ASN A 180 -7.78 -1.33 -12.33
N LYS A 181 -7.11 -0.21 -12.65
CA LYS A 181 -6.46 -0.02 -13.94
C LYS A 181 -5.33 -1.04 -14.15
N ALA A 182 -4.51 -1.29 -13.13
CA ALA A 182 -3.44 -2.28 -13.19
C ALA A 182 -3.98 -3.71 -13.37
N ARG A 183 -5.05 -4.07 -12.65
CA ARG A 183 -5.74 -5.36 -12.79
C ARG A 183 -6.34 -5.54 -14.18
N THR A 184 -6.95 -4.50 -14.74
CA THR A 184 -7.52 -4.53 -16.10
C THR A 184 -6.42 -4.77 -17.14
N GLY A 185 -5.34 -3.99 -17.09
CA GLY A 185 -4.22 -4.18 -18.01
C GLY A 185 -3.46 -5.50 -17.83
N LEU A 186 -3.54 -6.13 -16.65
CA LEU A 186 -3.06 -7.49 -16.46
C LEU A 186 -4.00 -8.50 -17.14
N ARG A 187 -5.32 -8.38 -16.95
CA ARG A 187 -6.32 -9.26 -17.56
C ARG A 187 -6.25 -9.31 -19.09
N GLU A 188 -5.98 -8.18 -19.73
CA GLU A 188 -5.81 -8.09 -21.19
C GLU A 188 -4.68 -8.97 -21.75
N LEU A 189 -3.75 -9.43 -20.90
CA LEU A 189 -2.61 -10.26 -21.28
C LEU A 189 -2.76 -11.73 -20.87
N LEU A 190 -3.86 -12.09 -20.20
CA LEU A 190 -4.03 -13.42 -19.62
C LEU A 190 -5.01 -14.26 -20.45
N THR A 191 -4.75 -15.56 -20.45
CA THR A 191 -5.79 -16.54 -20.77
C THR A 191 -6.76 -16.69 -19.60
N ILE A 192 -7.97 -17.20 -19.88
CA ILE A 192 -9.00 -17.44 -18.86
C ILE A 192 -8.50 -18.35 -17.72
N ASN A 193 -7.68 -19.36 -18.04
CA ASN A 193 -7.10 -20.24 -17.03
C ASN A 193 -6.14 -19.49 -16.09
N GLN A 194 -5.29 -18.63 -16.65
CA GLN A 194 -4.35 -17.82 -15.85
C GLN A 194 -5.09 -16.78 -15.00
N GLU A 195 -6.12 -16.13 -15.56
CA GLU A 195 -6.97 -15.22 -14.81
C GLU A 195 -7.62 -15.93 -13.61
N ALA A 196 -8.22 -17.10 -13.81
CA ALA A 196 -8.84 -17.87 -12.74
C ALA A 196 -7.83 -18.24 -11.63
N GLN A 197 -6.60 -18.63 -11.99
CA GLN A 197 -5.54 -18.88 -11.02
C GLN A 197 -5.19 -17.62 -10.23
N LEU A 198 -5.05 -16.47 -10.88
CA LEU A 198 -4.75 -15.21 -10.20
C LEU A 198 -5.90 -14.69 -9.32
N VAL A 199 -7.16 -15.02 -9.67
CA VAL A 199 -8.33 -14.79 -8.81
C VAL A 199 -8.25 -15.67 -7.57
N MET A 200 -7.95 -16.96 -7.72
CA MET A 200 -7.77 -17.88 -6.57
C MET A 200 -6.62 -17.45 -5.66
N MET A 201 -5.59 -16.82 -6.20
CA MET A 201 -4.47 -16.24 -5.44
C MET A 201 -4.80 -14.87 -4.81
N GLY A 202 -5.96 -14.29 -5.09
CA GLY A 202 -6.38 -12.97 -4.60
C GLY A 202 -5.63 -11.78 -5.22
N ILE A 203 -4.97 -11.99 -6.36
CA ILE A 203 -4.28 -10.93 -7.12
C ILE A 203 -5.30 -10.19 -8.00
N LEU A 204 -6.15 -10.96 -8.68
CA LEU A 204 -7.30 -10.45 -9.43
C LEU A 204 -8.61 -10.65 -8.64
N GLU A 205 -9.66 -10.00 -9.12
CA GLU A 205 -11.06 -10.13 -8.68
C GLU A 205 -11.92 -10.45 -9.91
#